data_AF-A0A4R0N2S3-F1
#
_entry.id   AF-A0A4R0N2S3-F1
#
_cell.length_a   1.000
_cell.length_b   1.000
_cell.length_c   1.000
_cell.angle_alpha   90.00
_cell.angle_beta   90.00
_cell.angle_gamma   90.00
#
_symmetry.space_group_name_H-M   'P 1'
#
loop_
_entity.id
_entity.type
_entity.pdbx_description
1 polymer ?
#
loop_
_entity_poly.entity_id
_entity_poly.type
_entity_poly.pdbx_seq_one_letter_code
_entity_poly.pdbx_strand_id
1 'polypeptide(L)'
;MLYFKTITFPDDVTQHQIETALRKSAIKKTTVLDFQKSVIDVNRDKDFLGFESKKSLSFTRTKTSLEFMLPKLIINLPKDELATSYKIRLSAVPFTICLILSMGILTAFVGLLKGTYIFEEMSPVFVGAMLFFLLLMLELKITNARIVKSINNSV
;
A
#
# COMPACT_ATOMS: atom_id res chain seq x y z
N MET A 1 -2.44 -10.50 9.42
CA MET A 1 -2.20 -9.35 8.51
C MET A 1 -3.32 -9.33 7.49
N LEU A 2 -4.04 -8.21 7.35
CA LEU A 2 -5.14 -8.09 6.39
C LEU A 2 -4.57 -7.69 5.03
N TYR A 3 -4.71 -8.57 4.04
CA TYR A 3 -4.38 -8.28 2.65
C TYR A 3 -5.69 -7.95 1.93
N PHE A 4 -5.72 -6.82 1.22
CA PHE A 4 -6.95 -6.37 0.57
C PHE A 4 -6.91 -6.52 -0.95
N LYS A 5 -5.73 -6.80 -1.53
CA LYS A 5 -5.59 -7.04 -2.96
C LYS A 5 -4.51 -8.08 -3.26
N THR A 6 -4.86 -9.05 -4.10
CA THR A 6 -3.93 -10.02 -4.70
C THR A 6 -3.84 -9.70 -6.18
N ILE A 7 -2.63 -9.62 -6.73
CA ILE A 7 -2.40 -9.37 -8.15
C ILE A 7 -1.63 -10.57 -8.69
N THR A 8 -2.20 -11.23 -9.69
CA THR A 8 -1.57 -12.32 -10.43
C THR A 8 -0.48 -11.78 -11.33
N PHE A 9 0.58 -12.57 -11.52
CA PHE A 9 1.62 -12.24 -12.48
C PHE A 9 1.07 -12.32 -13.91
N PRO A 10 1.58 -11.51 -14.85
CA PRO A 10 1.33 -11.73 -16.27
C PRO A 10 1.82 -13.12 -16.68
N ASP A 11 1.11 -13.79 -17.60
CA ASP A 11 1.39 -15.19 -17.99
C ASP A 11 2.83 -15.41 -18.51
N ASP A 12 3.47 -14.34 -18.98
CA ASP A 12 4.81 -14.37 -19.59
C ASP A 12 5.96 -14.11 -18.59
N VAL A 13 5.66 -13.86 -17.31
CA VAL A 13 6.65 -13.41 -16.32
C VAL A 13 6.75 -14.36 -15.13
N THR A 14 7.94 -14.90 -14.91
CA THR A 14 8.23 -15.75 -13.74
C THR A 14 8.42 -14.93 -12.47
N GLN A 15 8.13 -15.53 -11.31
CA GLN A 15 8.35 -14.91 -10.01
C GLN A 15 9.80 -14.44 -9.82
N HIS A 16 10.77 -15.22 -10.29
CA HIS A 16 12.18 -14.88 -10.21
C HIS A 16 12.51 -13.58 -10.97
N GLN A 17 11.91 -13.36 -12.14
CA GLN A 17 12.08 -12.12 -12.90
C GLN A 17 11.48 -10.91 -12.14
N ILE A 18 10.29 -11.07 -11.55
CA ILE A 18 9.64 -10.02 -10.76
C ILE A 18 10.45 -9.71 -9.50
N GLU A 19 10.93 -10.73 -8.80
CA GLU A 19 11.78 -10.56 -7.63
C GLU A 19 13.08 -9.83 -7.99
N THR A 20 13.73 -10.24 -9.08
CA THR A 20 14.97 -9.62 -9.54
C THR A 20 14.76 -8.15 -9.92
N ALA A 21 13.68 -7.86 -10.66
CA ALA A 21 13.30 -6.49 -11.05
C ALA A 21 13.00 -5.60 -9.85
N LEU A 22 12.25 -6.11 -8.87
CA LEU A 22 11.92 -5.38 -7.64
C LEU A 22 13.14 -5.20 -6.74
N ARG A 23 14.02 -6.20 -6.64
CA ARG A 23 15.31 -6.07 -5.91
C ARG A 23 16.21 -5.03 -6.57
N LYS A 24 16.30 -5.02 -7.90
CA LYS A 24 17.11 -4.05 -8.66
C LYS A 24 16.60 -2.62 -8.48
N SER A 25 15.30 -2.44 -8.33
CA SER A 25 14.66 -1.13 -8.11
C SER A 25 14.51 -0.75 -6.62
N ALA A 26 14.91 -1.62 -5.68
CA ALA A 26 14.75 -1.40 -4.24
C ALA A 26 16.05 -1.06 -3.49
N ILE A 27 15.92 -0.27 -2.42
CA ILE A 27 16.94 -0.10 -1.37
C ILE A 27 16.65 -1.12 -0.28
N LYS A 28 17.63 -1.99 0.03
CA LYS A 28 17.50 -3.01 1.07
C LYS A 28 17.48 -2.36 2.47
N LYS A 29 16.53 -2.77 3.30
CA LYS A 29 16.38 -2.36 4.70
C LYS A 29 16.35 -3.59 5.61
N THR A 30 16.87 -3.42 6.81
CA THR A 30 16.98 -4.46 7.84
C THR A 30 15.84 -4.42 8.86
N THR A 31 15.01 -3.37 8.86
CA THR A 31 13.87 -3.21 9.78
C THR A 31 12.53 -3.24 9.05
N VAL A 32 11.48 -3.58 9.79
CA VAL A 32 10.12 -3.77 9.27
C VAL A 32 9.62 -2.49 8.62
N LEU A 33 9.08 -2.62 7.40
CA LEU A 33 8.64 -1.48 6.60
C LEU A 33 7.51 -0.68 7.27
N ASP A 34 6.71 -1.26 8.16
CA ASP A 34 5.66 -0.54 8.87
C ASP A 34 6.17 0.66 9.69
N PHE A 35 7.40 0.59 10.22
CA PHE A 35 7.99 1.65 11.06
C PHE A 35 8.93 2.59 10.30
N GLN A 36 9.22 2.29 9.03
CA GLN A 36 10.11 3.13 8.23
C GLN A 36 9.33 4.27 7.58
N LYS A 37 9.73 5.52 7.82
CA LYS A 37 9.31 6.64 6.98
C LYS A 37 10.11 6.59 5.68
N SER A 38 9.42 6.56 4.54
CA SER A 38 10.02 6.46 3.21
C SER A 38 10.05 7.80 2.49
N VAL A 39 10.32 8.89 3.22
CA VAL A 39 10.60 10.19 2.62
C VAL A 39 12.08 10.20 2.31
N ILE A 40 12.42 10.01 1.04
CA ILE A 40 13.80 10.03 0.57
C ILE A 40 13.87 11.12 -0.49
N ASP A 41 14.38 12.29 -0.10
CA ASP A 41 14.64 13.39 -1.02
C ASP A 41 16.00 13.26 -1.74
N VAL A 42 16.78 12.19 -1.48
CA VAL A 42 18.16 12.07 -1.99
C VAL A 42 18.45 10.66 -2.56
N ASN A 43 18.92 10.66 -3.81
CA ASN A 43 19.35 9.58 -4.73
C ASN A 43 18.26 8.89 -5.58
N ARG A 44 18.29 9.21 -6.88
CA ARG A 44 17.19 9.18 -7.87
C ARG A 44 16.90 7.83 -8.57
N ASP A 45 17.58 6.75 -8.24
CA ASP A 45 17.50 5.51 -9.06
C ASP A 45 16.70 4.36 -8.43
N LYS A 46 16.05 4.58 -7.29
CA LYS A 46 15.36 3.51 -6.55
C LYS A 46 13.91 3.87 -6.24
N ASP A 47 13.01 3.08 -6.81
CA ASP A 47 11.55 3.24 -6.70
C ASP A 47 10.94 2.58 -5.45
N PHE A 48 11.69 1.69 -4.79
CA PHE A 48 11.19 0.90 -3.67
C PHE A 48 12.15 0.82 -2.47
N LEU A 49 11.60 0.55 -1.30
CA LEU A 49 12.31 0.06 -0.13
C LEU A 49 11.94 -1.41 0.07
N GLY A 50 12.95 -2.28 0.12
CA GLY A 50 12.77 -3.72 0.31
C GLY A 50 13.11 -4.14 1.73
N PHE A 51 12.31 -5.01 2.32
CA PHE A 51 12.59 -5.72 3.56
C PHE A 51 12.48 -7.22 3.31
N GLU A 52 13.52 -7.95 3.68
CA GLU A 52 13.61 -9.38 3.43
C GLU A 52 13.40 -10.16 4.74
N SER A 53 12.37 -11.00 4.76
CA SER A 53 12.12 -11.98 5.81
C SER A 53 12.49 -13.39 5.34
N LYS A 54 12.55 -14.35 6.26
CA LYS A 54 12.80 -15.76 5.95
C LYS A 54 11.75 -16.34 5.00
N LYS A 55 10.49 -15.90 5.08
CA LYS A 55 9.35 -16.46 4.31
C LYS A 55 8.87 -15.57 3.15
N SER A 56 9.24 -14.30 3.14
CA SER A 56 8.68 -13.32 2.19
C SER A 56 9.59 -12.13 1.98
N LEU A 57 9.49 -11.53 0.81
CA LEU A 57 10.10 -10.26 0.46
C LEU A 57 9.02 -9.18 0.44
N SER A 58 9.19 -8.13 1.22
CA SER A 58 8.24 -7.02 1.28
C SER A 58 8.83 -5.77 0.65
N PHE A 59 8.01 -5.03 -0.08
CA PHE A 59 8.40 -3.77 -0.71
C PHE A 59 7.41 -2.67 -0.36
N THR A 60 7.90 -1.45 -0.20
CA THR A 60 7.07 -0.24 -0.16
C THR A 60 7.66 0.75 -1.13
N ARG A 61 6.81 1.52 -1.79
CA ARG A 61 7.25 2.59 -2.70
C ARG A 61 8.03 3.67 -1.93
N THR A 62 9.07 4.22 -2.54
CA THR A 62 9.70 5.46 -2.06
C THR A 62 8.77 6.64 -2.37
N LYS A 63 8.61 7.55 -1.41
CA LYS A 63 7.69 8.69 -1.53
C LYS A 63 8.49 9.99 -1.58
N THR A 64 8.07 10.88 -2.45
CA THR A 64 8.55 12.28 -2.43
C THR A 64 7.78 13.07 -1.37
N SER A 65 8.28 14.26 -1.03
CA SER A 65 7.67 15.14 -0.05
C SER A 65 6.21 15.53 -0.38
N LEU A 66 5.83 15.55 -1.67
CA LEU A 66 4.44 15.77 -2.10
C LEU A 66 3.56 14.52 -1.93
N GLU A 67 4.13 13.34 -2.07
CA GLU A 67 3.43 12.06 -1.97
C GLU A 67 3.31 11.55 -0.52
N PHE A 68 3.82 12.32 0.46
CA PHE A 68 3.78 11.97 1.88
C PHE A 68 2.36 11.75 2.40
N MET A 69 1.38 12.49 1.87
CA MET A 69 -0.03 12.37 2.27
C MET A 69 -0.69 11.08 1.77
N LEU A 70 -0.09 10.37 0.82
CA LEU A 70 -0.66 9.14 0.31
C LEU A 70 -0.55 8.04 1.36
N PRO A 71 -1.58 7.19 1.53
CA PRO A 71 -1.50 6.06 2.44
C PRO A 71 -0.36 5.14 2.01
N LYS A 72 0.40 4.62 2.96
CA LYS A 72 1.52 3.72 2.67
C LYS A 72 1.03 2.30 2.38
N LEU A 73 1.45 1.75 1.24
CA LEU A 73 1.18 0.37 0.84
C LEU A 73 2.43 -0.49 0.95
N ILE A 74 2.23 -1.75 1.35
CA ILE A 74 3.27 -2.76 1.44
C ILE A 74 2.88 -3.91 0.51
N ILE A 75 3.73 -4.11 -0.49
CA ILE A 75 3.70 -5.25 -1.40
C ILE A 75 4.43 -6.39 -0.70
N ASN A 76 3.85 -7.58 -0.74
CA ASN A 76 4.41 -8.78 -0.16
C ASN A 76 4.50 -9.85 -1.25
N LEU A 77 5.72 -10.24 -1.55
CA LEU A 77 6.09 -11.30 -2.47
C LEU A 77 6.49 -12.53 -1.63
N PRO A 78 5.79 -13.66 -1.73
CA PRO A 78 6.24 -14.90 -1.10
C PRO A 78 7.58 -15.34 -1.72
N LYS A 79 8.39 -16.10 -0.96
CA LYS A 79 9.64 -16.71 -1.46
C LYS A 79 9.45 -18.11 -2.04
N ASP A 80 8.22 -18.58 -2.09
CA ASP A 80 7.86 -19.88 -2.67
C ASP A 80 7.88 -19.78 -4.19
N GLU A 81 8.71 -20.55 -4.89
CA GLU A 81 8.94 -20.49 -6.34
C GLU A 81 7.71 -20.82 -7.19
N LEU A 82 6.68 -21.41 -6.58
CA LEU A 82 5.40 -21.72 -7.23
C LEU A 82 4.39 -20.58 -7.10
N ALA A 83 4.75 -19.47 -6.47
CA ALA A 83 3.81 -18.38 -6.30
C ALA A 83 3.54 -17.72 -7.65
N THR A 84 2.25 -17.53 -7.96
CA THR A 84 1.78 -16.86 -9.19
C THR A 84 1.22 -15.47 -8.91
N SER A 85 1.37 -14.97 -7.68
CA SER A 85 0.79 -13.69 -7.27
C SER A 85 1.56 -13.00 -6.16
N TYR A 86 1.39 -11.68 -6.10
CA TYR A 86 1.82 -10.85 -4.99
C TYR A 86 0.62 -10.24 -4.27
N LYS A 87 0.79 -9.97 -2.98
CA LYS A 87 -0.27 -9.41 -2.13
C LYS A 87 0.05 -7.99 -1.71
N ILE A 88 -0.94 -7.11 -1.70
CA ILE A 88 -0.82 -5.74 -1.22
C ILE A 88 -1.60 -5.58 0.08
N ARG A 89 -0.97 -4.94 1.06
CA ARG A 89 -1.60 -4.55 2.32
C ARG A 89 -1.34 -3.08 2.63
N LEU A 90 -2.18 -2.52 3.50
CA LEU A 90 -1.90 -1.22 4.10
C LEU A 90 -0.81 -1.36 5.16
N SER A 91 0.02 -0.32 5.30
CA SER A 91 0.90 -0.17 6.45
C SER A 91 0.07 0.09 7.71
N ALA A 92 0.68 -0.14 8.88
CA ALA A 92 0.00 0.05 10.17
C ALA A 92 -0.74 1.40 10.32
N VAL A 93 -0.10 2.54 10.00
CA VAL A 93 -0.70 3.88 10.17
C VAL A 93 -1.95 4.08 9.30
N PRO A 94 -1.91 3.91 7.96
CA PRO A 94 -3.10 3.95 7.11
C PRO A 94 -4.18 2.96 7.53
N PHE A 95 -3.80 1.78 8.01
CA PHE A 95 -4.76 0.79 8.51
C PHE A 95 -5.49 1.29 9.75
N THR A 96 -4.79 1.90 10.71
CA THR A 96 -5.41 2.52 11.89
C THR A 96 -6.34 3.66 11.51
N ILE A 97 -5.95 4.52 10.56
CA ILE A 97 -6.82 5.60 10.05
C ILE A 97 -8.10 5.02 9.44
N CYS A 98 -7.98 3.97 8.62
CA CYS A 98 -9.12 3.27 8.03
C CYS A 98 -10.05 2.68 9.10
N LEU A 99 -9.50 2.11 10.18
CA LEU A 99 -10.27 1.58 11.30
C LEU A 99 -11.03 2.69 12.03
N ILE A 100 -10.38 3.81 12.34
CA ILE A 100 -11.01 4.98 12.99
C ILE A 100 -12.15 5.52 12.13
N LEU A 101 -11.93 5.69 10.82
CA LEU A 101 -12.96 6.16 9.89
C LEU A 101 -14.14 5.18 9.80
N SER A 102 -13.86 3.87 9.79
CA SER A 102 -14.90 2.84 9.76
C SER A 102 -15.72 2.84 11.05
N MET A 103 -15.08 3.01 12.20
CA MET A 103 -15.77 3.18 13.48
C MET A 103 -16.61 4.45 13.50
N GLY A 104 -16.09 5.58 12.99
CA GLY A 104 -16.82 6.84 12.88
C GLY A 104 -18.08 6.70 12.00
N ILE A 105 -17.96 6.02 10.86
CA ILE A 105 -19.11 5.72 10.00
C ILE A 105 -20.13 4.84 10.74
N LEU A 106 -19.66 3.81 11.46
CA LEU A 106 -20.55 2.93 12.22
C LEU A 106 -21.29 3.69 13.32
N THR A 107 -20.61 4.52 14.09
CA THR A 107 -21.23 5.33 15.15
C THR A 107 -22.22 6.33 14.58
N ALA A 108 -21.89 6.95 13.45
CA ALA A 108 -22.76 7.88 12.78
C ALA A 108 -24.03 7.16 12.25
N PHE A 109 -23.87 5.97 11.66
CA PHE A 109 -24.99 5.14 11.22
C PHE A 109 -25.88 4.70 12.37
N VAL A 110 -25.31 4.26 13.49
CA VAL A 110 -26.08 3.89 14.70
C VAL A 110 -26.85 5.09 15.25
N GLY A 111 -26.23 6.28 15.28
CA GLY A 111 -26.91 7.49 15.75
C GLY A 111 -28.02 7.97 14.80
N LEU A 112 -27.86 7.79 13.48
CA LEU A 112 -28.93 8.01 12.51
C LEU A 112 -30.14 7.11 12.80
N LEU A 113 -29.90 5.81 13.02
CA LEU A 113 -30.97 4.85 13.34
C LEU A 113 -31.68 5.18 14.66
N LYS A 114 -30.97 5.79 15.62
CA LYS A 114 -31.53 6.22 16.90
C LYS A 114 -32.13 7.63 16.85
N GLY A 115 -32.07 8.32 15.72
CA GLY A 115 -32.53 9.70 15.57
C GLY A 115 -31.72 10.72 16.37
N THR A 116 -30.51 10.37 16.81
CA THR A 116 -29.66 11.24 17.64
C THR A 116 -28.77 12.18 16.82
N TYR A 117 -28.55 11.89 15.55
CA TYR A 117 -27.73 12.71 14.65
C TYR A 117 -28.52 13.19 13.45
N ILE A 118 -28.24 14.42 13.04
CA ILE A 118 -28.71 14.99 11.76
C ILE A 118 -27.65 14.71 10.69
N PHE A 119 -28.07 14.50 9.44
CA PHE A 119 -27.18 14.18 8.32
C PHE A 119 -25.99 15.16 8.18
N GLU A 120 -26.21 16.44 8.45
CA GLU A 120 -25.18 17.49 8.40
C GLU A 120 -24.03 17.23 9.37
N GLU A 121 -24.31 16.73 10.57
CA GLU A 121 -23.32 16.41 11.60
C GLU A 121 -22.46 15.20 11.21
N MET A 122 -22.97 14.34 10.33
CA MET A 122 -22.26 13.17 9.83
C MET A 122 -21.39 13.50 8.61
N SER A 123 -21.64 14.62 7.93
CA SER A 123 -20.97 15.01 6.69
C SER A 123 -19.43 15.02 6.77
N PRO A 124 -18.78 15.50 7.85
CA PRO A 124 -17.31 15.55 7.89
C PRO A 124 -16.67 14.15 7.91
N VAL A 125 -17.32 13.19 8.58
CA VAL A 125 -16.84 11.80 8.65
C VAL A 125 -16.90 11.14 7.28
N PHE A 126 -18.02 11.33 6.55
CA PHE A 126 -18.16 10.80 5.19
C PHE A 126 -17.21 11.46 4.20
N VAL A 127 -17.07 12.78 4.24
CA VAL A 127 -16.12 13.52 3.38
C VAL A 127 -14.68 13.06 3.65
N GLY A 128 -14.30 12.93 4.92
CA GLY A 128 -12.97 12.43 5.31
C GLY A 128 -12.72 11.00 4.84
N ALA A 129 -13.71 10.11 4.98
CA ALA A 129 -13.61 8.74 4.51
C ALA A 129 -13.50 8.66 2.98
N MET A 130 -14.29 9.44 2.26
CA MET A 130 -14.24 9.54 0.80
C MET A 130 -12.87 10.04 0.33
N LEU A 131 -12.35 11.11 0.93
CA LEU A 131 -11.03 11.64 0.60
C LEU A 131 -9.92 10.60 0.86
N PHE A 132 -9.96 9.93 2.01
CA PHE A 132 -8.99 8.88 2.32
C PHE A 132 -9.03 7.73 1.31
N PHE A 133 -10.23 7.32 0.89
CA PHE A 133 -10.41 6.27 -0.11
C PHE A 133 -9.88 6.69 -1.49
N LEU A 134 -10.09 7.94 -1.91
CA LEU A 134 -9.52 8.49 -3.14
C LEU A 134 -7.99 8.46 -3.12
N LEU A 135 -7.37 8.89 -2.02
CA LEU A 135 -5.91 8.84 -1.85
C LEU A 135 -5.38 7.40 -1.89
N LEU A 136 -6.12 6.45 -1.32
CA LEU A 136 -5.79 5.02 -1.37
C LEU A 136 -5.81 4.47 -2.79
N MET A 137 -6.84 4.81 -3.57
CA MET A 137 -6.96 4.40 -4.96
C MET A 137 -5.86 5.01 -5.83
N LEU A 138 -5.52 6.27 -5.59
CA LEU A 138 -4.44 6.95 -6.28
C LEU A 138 -3.08 6.29 -5.98
N GLU A 139 -2.78 6.01 -4.71
CA GLU A 139 -1.56 5.29 -4.33
C GLU A 139 -1.50 3.90 -4.96
N LEU A 140 -2.62 3.17 -4.98
CA LEU A 140 -2.69 1.85 -5.64
C LEU A 140 -2.34 1.96 -7.12
N LYS A 141 -2.89 2.95 -7.83
CA LYS A 141 -2.63 3.16 -9.25
C LYS A 141 -1.16 3.49 -9.51
N ILE A 142 -0.57 4.39 -8.71
CA ILE A 142 0.85 4.76 -8.82
C ILE A 142 1.75 3.56 -8.52
N THR A 143 1.44 2.82 -7.45
CA THR A 143 2.23 1.65 -7.04
C THR A 143 2.24 0.58 -8.13
N ASN A 144 1.08 0.27 -8.71
CA ASN A 144 0.98 -0.69 -9.82
C ASN A 144 1.73 -0.20 -11.06
N ALA A 145 1.59 1.08 -11.43
CA ALA A 145 2.32 1.65 -12.56
C ALA A 145 3.85 1.54 -12.39
N ARG A 146 4.37 1.78 -11.17
CA ARG A 146 5.81 1.62 -10.89
C ARG A 146 6.25 0.16 -10.91
N ILE A 147 5.45 -0.77 -10.37
CA ILE A 147 5.76 -2.21 -10.45
C ILE A 147 5.88 -2.64 -11.91
N VAL A 148 4.89 -2.30 -12.75
CA VAL A 148 4.90 -2.65 -14.18
C VAL A 148 6.11 -2.03 -14.88
N LYS A 149 6.42 -0.76 -14.60
CA LYS A 149 7.63 -0.10 -15.13
C LYS A 149 8.92 -0.82 -14.72
N SER A 150 9.04 -1.25 -13.46
CA SER A 150 10.22 -1.98 -12.99
C SER A 150 10.38 -3.35 -13.65
N ILE A 151 9.26 -4.05 -13.91
CA ILE A 151 9.26 -5.32 -14.64
C ILE A 151 9.71 -5.11 -16.09
N ASN A 152 9.09 -4.17 -16.81
CA ASN A 152 9.41 -3.90 -18.22
C ASN A 152 10.84 -3.39 -18.45
N ASN A 153 11.45 -2.71 -17.49
CA ASN A 153 12.84 -2.25 -17.57
C ASN A 153 13.88 -3.35 -17.22
N SER A 154 13.42 -4.53 -16.80
CA SER A 154 14.28 -5.64 -16.36
C SER A 154 14.21 -6.88 -17.26
N VAL A 155 13.18 -6.97 -18.11
CA VAL A 155 13.06 -7.91 -19.24
C VAL A 155 13.79 -7.32 -20.44
#